data_AF-A0A7X8LNF3-F1
#
_entry.id   AF-A0A7X8LNF3-F1
#
_cell.length_a   1.000
_cell.length_b   1.000
_cell.length_c   1.000
_cell.angle_alpha   90.00
_cell.angle_beta   90.00
_cell.angle_gamma   90.00
#
_symmetry.space_group_name_H-M   'P 1'
#
loop_
_entity.id
_entity.type
_entity.pdbx_description
1 polymer ?
#
loop_
_entity_poly.entity_id
_entity_poly.type
_entity_poly.pdbx_seq_one_letter_code
_entity_poly.pdbx_strand_id
1 'polypeptide(L)'
;MKDVVIYPSSWYYNACVQGFLEVLAYGLGEQIVTDEFLQNDGTVKIPGDLMEAVFCCKNTPMPNPYCERVIVPEEVADLKRIAWWWVEKSYDIGYMKKDDRGKPLKRAEFFETVIRSLFHKSAPYPNLTQVPWPTERKKAFINDWFRMPALGNQWINCAFCDNSCNLEPEQRTYDNYFTRSLSIELGSGPDV
;
A
#
# COMPACT_ATOMS: atom_id res chain seq x y z
N MET A 1 15.19 -10.24 -6.76
CA MET A 1 15.02 -10.03 -5.29
C MET A 1 14.86 -11.38 -4.56
N LYS A 2 15.08 -11.48 -3.24
CA LYS A 2 14.68 -12.68 -2.46
C LYS A 2 13.17 -12.70 -2.27
N ASP A 3 12.59 -13.88 -2.10
CA ASP A 3 11.16 -14.02 -1.79
C ASP A 3 10.77 -13.25 -0.54
N VAL A 4 9.57 -12.67 -0.59
CA VAL A 4 8.97 -11.98 0.54
C VAL A 4 8.18 -12.99 1.35
N VAL A 5 8.57 -13.16 2.62
CA VAL A 5 7.89 -14.06 3.55
C VAL A 5 7.27 -13.26 4.67
N ILE A 6 5.96 -13.35 4.81
CA ILE A 6 5.18 -12.70 5.86
C ILE A 6 4.71 -13.78 6.83
N TYR A 7 5.07 -13.61 8.10
CA TYR A 7 4.70 -14.54 9.16
C TYR A 7 3.43 -14.06 9.88
N PRO A 8 2.52 -14.96 10.28
CA PRO A 8 1.39 -14.59 11.10
C PRO A 8 1.89 -14.03 12.45
N SER A 9 1.21 -13.00 12.94
CA SER A 9 1.60 -12.29 14.16
C SER A 9 0.35 -11.81 14.91
N SER A 10 0.42 -10.64 15.55
CA SER A 10 -0.70 -10.01 16.26
C SER A 10 -1.88 -9.71 15.33
N TRP A 11 -3.08 -9.59 15.91
CA TRP A 11 -4.30 -9.33 15.15
C TRP A 11 -4.20 -8.06 14.29
N TYR A 12 -3.56 -7.00 14.80
CA TYR A 12 -3.41 -5.74 14.08
C TYR A 12 -2.50 -5.90 12.87
N TYR A 13 -1.35 -6.55 13.06
CA TYR A 13 -0.43 -6.85 11.97
C TYR A 13 -1.12 -7.71 10.90
N ASN A 14 -1.84 -8.75 11.31
CA ASN A 14 -2.55 -9.63 10.39
C ASN A 14 -3.65 -8.88 9.61
N ALA A 15 -4.36 -7.93 10.23
CA ALA A 15 -5.33 -7.10 9.54
C ALA A 15 -4.68 -6.19 8.48
N CYS A 16 -3.50 -5.61 8.79
CA CYS A 16 -2.73 -4.84 7.80
C CYS A 16 -2.26 -5.73 6.64
N VAL A 17 -1.75 -6.93 6.94
CA VAL A 17 -1.35 -7.92 5.93
C VAL A 17 -2.55 -8.30 5.07
N GLN A 18 -3.71 -8.58 5.66
CA GLN A 18 -4.92 -8.89 4.90
C GLN A 18 -5.28 -7.78 3.93
N GLY A 19 -5.29 -6.52 4.37
CA GLY A 19 -5.54 -5.37 3.49
C GLY A 19 -4.53 -5.28 2.33
N PHE A 20 -3.26 -5.59 2.58
CA PHE A 20 -2.24 -5.68 1.53
C PHE A 20 -2.49 -6.82 0.55
N LEU A 21 -2.78 -8.03 1.04
CA LEU A 21 -3.10 -9.21 0.20
C LEU A 21 -4.34 -8.98 -0.65
N GLU A 22 -5.33 -8.27 -0.11
CA GLU A 22 -6.55 -7.88 -0.81
C GLU A 22 -6.29 -6.91 -1.98
N VAL A 23 -5.25 -6.08 -1.91
CA VAL A 23 -4.81 -5.24 -3.04
C VAL A 23 -4.07 -6.08 -4.08
N LEU A 24 -3.22 -7.01 -3.64
CA LEU A 24 -2.56 -7.96 -4.56
C LEU A 24 -3.58 -8.82 -5.31
N ALA A 25 -4.59 -9.33 -4.60
CA ALA A 25 -5.67 -10.11 -5.19
C ALA A 25 -6.46 -9.31 -6.22
N TYR A 26 -6.65 -8.02 -6.00
CA TYR A 26 -7.29 -7.12 -6.97
C TYR A 26 -6.45 -7.01 -8.26
N GLY A 27 -5.14 -6.77 -8.13
CA GLY A 27 -4.25 -6.59 -9.28
C GLY A 27 -3.85 -7.85 -10.04
N LEU A 28 -3.70 -8.97 -9.34
CA LEU A 28 -3.18 -10.24 -9.87
C LEU A 28 -4.29 -11.28 -10.07
N GLY A 29 -5.34 -11.22 -9.24
CA GLY A 29 -6.37 -12.23 -9.14
C GLY A 29 -6.36 -12.93 -7.78
N GLU A 30 -7.56 -13.19 -7.25
CA GLU A 30 -7.75 -13.82 -5.94
C GLU A 30 -7.08 -15.19 -5.84
N GLN A 31 -7.18 -16.01 -6.89
CA GLN A 31 -6.63 -17.37 -6.92
C GLN A 31 -5.11 -17.39 -6.69
N ILE A 32 -4.38 -16.41 -7.21
CA ILE A 32 -2.92 -16.35 -7.04
C ILE A 32 -2.59 -16.15 -5.56
N VAL A 33 -3.35 -15.30 -4.87
CA VAL A 33 -3.11 -15.03 -3.44
C VAL A 33 -3.51 -16.23 -2.58
N THR A 34 -4.65 -16.86 -2.86
CA THR A 34 -5.18 -17.97 -2.05
C THR A 34 -4.48 -19.29 -2.30
N ASP A 35 -4.13 -19.58 -3.56
CA ASP A 35 -3.68 -20.92 -3.98
C ASP A 35 -2.15 -20.99 -4.09
N GLU A 36 -1.48 -19.86 -4.37
CA GLU A 36 -0.01 -19.84 -4.52
C GLU A 36 0.69 -19.17 -3.33
N PHE A 37 0.21 -18.01 -2.84
CA PHE A 37 0.93 -17.25 -1.82
C PHE A 37 0.65 -17.73 -0.39
N LEU A 38 -0.63 -17.94 -0.06
CA LEU A 38 -1.04 -18.37 1.27
C LEU A 38 -0.64 -19.83 1.53
N GLN A 39 0.08 -20.05 2.61
CA GLN A 39 0.55 -21.38 3.01
C GLN A 39 -0.37 -21.98 4.07
N ASN A 40 -0.36 -23.31 4.19
CA ASN A 40 -1.17 -24.04 5.18
C ASN A 40 -0.81 -23.70 6.64
N ASP A 41 0.38 -23.17 6.90
CA ASP A 41 0.84 -22.74 8.22
C ASP A 41 0.46 -21.27 8.55
N GLY A 42 -0.30 -20.63 7.67
CA GLY A 42 -0.72 -19.23 7.79
C GLY A 42 0.35 -18.22 7.38
N THR A 43 1.54 -18.65 6.93
CA THR A 43 2.52 -17.75 6.31
C THR A 43 2.09 -17.37 4.90
N VAL A 44 2.59 -16.24 4.42
CA VAL A 44 2.45 -15.84 3.01
C VAL A 44 3.83 -15.78 2.39
N LYS A 45 4.00 -16.44 1.24
CA LYS A 45 5.25 -16.42 0.47
C LYS A 45 4.96 -15.85 -0.92
N ILE A 46 5.63 -14.75 -1.25
CA ILE A 46 5.46 -14.07 -2.53
C ILE A 46 6.81 -14.07 -3.26
N PRO A 47 6.86 -14.51 -4.53
CA PRO A 47 8.08 -14.48 -5.31
C PRO A 47 8.71 -13.09 -5.36
N GLY A 48 10.03 -13.03 -5.16
CA GLY A 48 10.75 -11.76 -5.05
C GLY A 48 10.71 -10.94 -6.34
N ASP A 49 10.84 -11.59 -7.49
CA ASP A 49 10.76 -10.96 -8.82
C ASP A 49 9.36 -10.41 -9.12
N LEU A 50 8.30 -11.11 -8.67
CA LEU A 50 6.94 -10.60 -8.74
C LEU A 50 6.77 -9.36 -7.88
N MET A 51 7.24 -9.39 -6.64
CA MET A 51 7.18 -8.24 -5.73
C MET A 51 7.96 -7.04 -6.28
N GLU A 52 9.11 -7.29 -6.90
CA GLU A 52 9.88 -6.27 -7.61
C GLU A 52 9.05 -5.63 -8.72
N ALA A 53 8.39 -6.41 -9.58
CA ALA A 53 7.52 -5.90 -10.64
C ALA A 53 6.29 -5.15 -10.10
N VAL A 54 5.68 -5.63 -9.01
CA VAL A 54 4.50 -5.01 -8.35
C VAL A 54 4.83 -3.64 -7.74
N PHE A 55 6.05 -3.48 -7.21
CA PHE A 55 6.54 -2.24 -6.63
C PHE A 55 7.22 -1.31 -7.64
N CYS A 56 7.18 -1.65 -8.93
CA CYS A 56 7.61 -0.82 -10.04
C CYS A 56 6.42 -0.22 -10.81
N CYS A 57 6.72 0.80 -11.61
CA CYS A 57 5.79 1.36 -12.59
C CYS A 57 5.57 0.38 -13.75
N LYS A 58 4.54 0.63 -14.57
CA LYS A 58 4.09 -0.29 -15.63
C LYS A 58 5.17 -0.72 -16.65
N ASN A 59 6.26 0.05 -16.77
CA ASN A 59 7.35 -0.21 -17.73
C ASN A 59 8.17 -1.45 -17.37
N THR A 60 8.11 -1.93 -16.13
CA THR A 60 8.78 -3.18 -15.73
C THR A 60 7.87 -4.36 -16.05
N PRO A 61 8.26 -5.34 -16.87
CA PRO A 61 7.37 -6.45 -17.23
C PRO A 61 7.02 -7.33 -16.03
N MET A 62 5.83 -7.94 -16.05
CA MET A 62 5.46 -8.97 -15.06
C MET A 62 6.23 -10.26 -15.35
N PRO A 63 6.77 -10.95 -14.32
CA PRO A 63 7.45 -12.22 -14.51
C PRO A 63 6.43 -13.32 -14.87
N ASN A 64 6.82 -14.24 -15.77
CA ASN A 64 6.03 -15.42 -16.11
C ASN A 64 5.93 -16.35 -14.87
N PRO A 65 4.74 -16.90 -14.51
CA PRO A 65 3.47 -16.92 -15.25
C PRO A 65 2.48 -15.79 -14.91
N TYR A 66 2.90 -14.83 -14.11
CA TYR A 66 2.02 -13.79 -13.60
C TYR A 66 1.60 -12.80 -14.69
N CYS A 67 0.31 -12.44 -14.66
CA CYS A 67 -0.27 -11.43 -15.52
C CYS A 67 -1.02 -10.40 -14.67
N GLU A 68 -0.90 -9.13 -15.05
CA GLU A 68 -1.66 -8.06 -14.43
C GLU A 68 -3.11 -8.10 -14.93
N ARG A 69 -4.08 -8.24 -14.02
CA ARG A 69 -5.52 -8.17 -14.33
C ARG A 69 -6.01 -6.73 -14.43
N VAL A 70 -5.37 -5.83 -13.69
CA VAL A 70 -5.75 -4.42 -13.59
C VAL A 70 -4.65 -3.54 -14.16
N ILE A 71 -4.84 -3.07 -15.38
CA ILE A 71 -3.82 -2.29 -16.10
C ILE A 71 -3.80 -0.85 -15.60
N VAL A 72 -2.59 -0.35 -15.29
CA VAL A 72 -2.31 1.06 -14.98
C VAL A 72 -2.57 1.96 -16.21
N PRO A 73 -3.46 2.97 -16.13
CA PRO A 73 -3.69 3.92 -17.21
C PRO A 73 -2.44 4.73 -17.60
N GLU A 74 -2.39 5.23 -18.83
CA GLU A 74 -1.24 6.01 -19.35
C GLU A 74 -1.03 7.31 -18.56
N GLU A 75 -2.12 7.96 -18.16
CA GLU A 75 -2.11 9.25 -17.48
C GLU A 75 -1.55 9.18 -16.04
N VAL A 76 -1.43 7.96 -15.51
CA VAL A 76 -0.87 7.66 -14.18
C VAL A 76 0.22 6.58 -14.27
N ALA A 77 0.87 6.47 -15.43
CA ALA A 77 1.92 5.47 -15.68
C ALA A 77 3.14 5.59 -14.75
N ASP A 78 3.30 6.75 -14.10
CA ASP A 78 4.32 7.03 -13.10
C ASP A 78 3.97 6.47 -11.70
N LEU A 79 2.75 5.98 -11.49
CA LEU A 79 2.41 5.22 -10.29
C LEU A 79 2.97 3.80 -10.35
N LYS A 80 3.38 3.29 -9.19
CA LYS A 80 3.64 1.86 -8.99
C LYS A 80 2.35 1.06 -9.20
N ARG A 81 2.46 -0.18 -9.67
CA ARG A 81 1.27 -1.05 -9.87
C ARG A 81 0.45 -1.20 -8.60
N ILE A 82 1.11 -1.55 -7.49
CA ILE A 82 0.44 -1.70 -6.19
C ILE A 82 -0.29 -0.42 -5.75
N ALA A 83 0.28 0.76 -6.04
CA ALA A 83 -0.35 2.03 -5.74
C ALA A 83 -1.62 2.23 -6.57
N TRP A 84 -1.56 1.94 -7.87
CA TRP A 84 -2.72 2.02 -8.75
C TRP A 84 -3.82 1.02 -8.36
N TRP A 85 -3.46 -0.23 -8.08
CA TRP A 85 -4.42 -1.24 -7.63
C TRP A 85 -5.10 -0.85 -6.33
N TRP A 86 -4.35 -0.23 -5.40
CA TRP A 86 -4.92 0.30 -4.17
C TRP A 86 -5.90 1.45 -4.45
N VAL A 87 -5.57 2.38 -5.37
CA VAL A 87 -6.47 3.47 -5.78
C VAL A 87 -7.76 2.92 -6.37
N GLU A 88 -7.67 2.02 -7.33
CA GLU A 88 -8.84 1.52 -8.05
C GLU A 88 -9.73 0.65 -7.15
N LYS A 89 -9.13 -0.24 -6.35
CA LYS A 89 -9.85 -0.97 -5.32
C LYS A 89 -10.54 -0.03 -4.33
N SER A 90 -9.85 1.02 -3.88
CA SER A 90 -10.43 2.02 -2.96
C SER A 90 -11.62 2.75 -3.57
N TYR A 91 -11.55 3.07 -4.86
CA TYR A 91 -12.66 3.67 -5.59
C TYR A 91 -13.87 2.71 -5.63
N ASP A 92 -13.64 1.44 -5.98
CA ASP A 92 -14.69 0.40 -6.10
C ASP A 92 -15.41 0.13 -4.77
N ILE A 93 -14.69 0.19 -3.64
CA ILE A 93 -15.30 0.04 -2.30
C ILE A 93 -15.95 1.32 -1.76
N GLY A 94 -15.98 2.39 -2.56
CA GLY A 94 -16.78 3.58 -2.29
C GLY A 94 -16.01 4.79 -1.75
N TYR A 95 -14.68 4.79 -1.73
CA TYR A 95 -13.88 5.98 -1.43
C TYR A 95 -13.85 6.94 -2.62
N MET A 96 -15.02 7.47 -2.94
CA MET A 96 -15.23 8.47 -3.97
C MET A 96 -15.88 9.72 -3.40
N LYS A 97 -15.43 10.87 -3.91
CA LYS A 97 -16.03 12.17 -3.64
C LYS A 97 -17.53 12.11 -3.94
N LYS A 98 -18.35 12.64 -3.03
CA LYS A 98 -19.83 12.61 -3.14
C LYS A 98 -20.32 13.16 -4.48
N ASP A 99 -19.71 14.24 -4.96
CA ASP A 99 -20.07 14.89 -6.23
C ASP A 99 -19.77 14.05 -7.47
N ASP A 100 -18.94 13.02 -7.34
CA ASP A 100 -18.49 12.17 -8.45
C ASP A 100 -19.31 10.88 -8.55
N ARG A 101 -20.17 10.60 -7.56
CA ARG A 101 -21.03 9.41 -7.55
C ARG A 101 -22.00 9.42 -8.74
N GLY A 102 -21.98 8.33 -9.51
CA GLY A 102 -22.84 8.16 -10.67
C GLY A 102 -22.41 8.93 -11.92
N LYS A 103 -21.25 9.60 -11.91
CA LYS A 103 -20.66 10.22 -13.10
C LYS A 103 -19.74 9.22 -13.82
N PRO A 104 -19.75 9.19 -15.16
CA PRO A 104 -18.77 8.44 -15.92
C PRO A 104 -17.42 9.18 -15.86
N LEU A 105 -16.57 8.78 -14.93
CA LEU A 105 -15.19 9.26 -14.83
C LEU A 105 -14.25 8.40 -15.68
N LYS A 106 -13.20 9.01 -16.22
CA LYS A 106 -12.05 8.25 -16.74
C LYS A 106 -11.34 7.59 -15.57
N ARG A 107 -10.81 6.39 -15.76
CA ARG A 107 -10.09 5.64 -14.71
C ARG A 107 -9.02 6.50 -14.04
N ALA A 108 -8.19 7.22 -14.80
CA ALA A 108 -7.17 8.10 -14.24
C ALA A 108 -7.70 9.15 -13.23
N GLU A 109 -8.96 9.58 -13.35
CA GLU A 109 -9.58 10.53 -12.42
C GLU A 109 -9.88 9.90 -11.05
N PHE A 110 -9.91 8.57 -10.95
CA PHE A 110 -10.10 7.86 -9.68
C PHE A 110 -9.04 8.25 -8.66
N PHE A 111 -7.82 8.53 -9.10
CA PHE A 111 -6.72 8.95 -8.23
C PHE A 111 -7.11 10.17 -7.38
N GLU A 112 -7.47 11.30 -8.00
CA GLU A 112 -7.80 12.52 -7.26
C GLU A 112 -9.07 12.36 -6.42
N THR A 113 -10.05 11.61 -6.93
CA THR A 113 -11.30 11.32 -6.23
C THR A 113 -11.06 10.51 -4.95
N VAL A 114 -10.20 9.48 -5.00
CA VAL A 114 -9.80 8.65 -3.86
C VAL A 114 -8.94 9.44 -2.88
N ILE A 115 -7.92 10.16 -3.35
CA ILE A 115 -7.05 10.99 -2.51
C ILE A 115 -7.90 11.99 -1.71
N ARG A 116 -8.84 12.68 -2.37
CA ARG A 116 -9.70 13.64 -1.67
C ARG A 116 -10.65 12.96 -0.69
N SER A 117 -11.19 11.79 -1.03
CA SER A 117 -12.07 11.04 -0.14
C SER A 117 -11.35 10.60 1.13
N LEU A 118 -10.10 10.15 1.02
CA LEU A 118 -9.33 9.57 2.12
C LEU A 118 -8.55 10.60 2.95
N PHE A 119 -8.19 11.74 2.37
CA PHE A 119 -7.23 12.66 2.99
C PHE A 119 -7.69 14.12 3.09
N HIS A 120 -8.96 14.44 2.80
CA HIS A 120 -9.50 15.76 3.15
C HIS A 120 -9.56 15.96 4.69
N LYS A 121 -9.74 17.21 5.13
CA LYS A 121 -9.70 17.59 6.57
C LYS A 121 -10.61 16.77 7.50
N SER A 122 -11.75 16.28 7.01
CA SER A 122 -12.70 15.44 7.76
C SER A 122 -12.76 13.99 7.23
N ALA A 123 -11.71 13.57 6.52
CA ALA A 123 -11.57 12.21 6.03
C ALA A 123 -11.06 11.26 7.12
N PRO A 124 -10.95 9.94 6.83
CA PRO A 124 -10.29 9.00 7.72
C PRO A 124 -8.83 9.32 8.00
N TYR A 125 -8.10 9.94 7.05
CA TYR A 125 -6.64 10.11 7.13
C TYR A 125 -6.19 11.57 6.83
N PRO A 126 -6.72 12.59 7.51
CA PRO A 126 -6.57 14.00 7.11
C PRO A 126 -5.12 14.52 7.15
N ASN A 127 -4.23 13.86 7.90
CA ASN A 127 -2.87 14.33 8.17
C ASN A 127 -1.79 13.68 7.28
N LEU A 128 -2.17 12.70 6.45
CA LEU A 128 -1.20 11.92 5.68
C LEU A 128 -0.81 12.58 4.36
N THR A 129 -1.69 13.38 3.76
CA THR A 129 -1.39 14.20 2.59
C THR A 129 -2.22 15.48 2.63
N GLN A 130 -1.92 16.43 1.74
CA GLN A 130 -2.58 17.73 1.71
C GLN A 130 -3.32 17.88 0.37
N VAL A 131 -4.64 18.08 0.43
CA VAL A 131 -5.49 18.29 -0.77
C VAL A 131 -4.94 19.37 -1.73
N PRO A 132 -4.37 20.51 -1.25
CA PRO A 132 -3.80 21.54 -2.13
C PRO A 132 -2.53 21.12 -2.87
N TRP A 133 -1.93 19.97 -2.55
CA TRP A 133 -0.73 19.52 -3.27
C TRP A 133 -1.03 19.31 -4.76
N PRO A 134 -0.08 19.66 -5.63
CA PRO A 134 -0.19 19.31 -7.04
C PRO A 134 -0.23 17.78 -7.19
N THR A 135 -0.93 17.30 -8.22
CA THR A 135 -1.11 15.87 -8.50
C THR A 135 0.21 15.11 -8.48
N GLU A 136 1.27 15.65 -9.10
CA GLU A 136 2.61 15.04 -9.12
C GLU A 136 3.18 14.80 -7.72
N ARG A 137 2.98 15.73 -6.78
CA ARG A 137 3.42 15.56 -5.39
C ARG A 137 2.59 14.51 -4.64
N LYS A 138 1.29 14.42 -4.94
CA LYS A 138 0.42 13.37 -4.37
C LYS A 138 0.85 11.99 -4.89
N LYS A 139 1.13 11.88 -6.19
CA LYS A 139 1.63 10.63 -6.80
C LYS A 139 2.97 10.21 -6.21
N ALA A 140 3.91 11.16 -6.05
CA ALA A 140 5.19 10.91 -5.38
C ALA A 140 4.97 10.38 -3.95
N PHE A 141 4.12 11.04 -3.16
CA PHE A 141 3.78 10.57 -1.82
C PHE A 141 3.21 9.14 -1.79
N ILE A 142 2.28 8.81 -2.69
CA ILE A 142 1.71 7.45 -2.76
C ILE A 142 2.77 6.44 -3.21
N ASN A 143 3.63 6.79 -4.15
CA ASN A 143 4.74 5.94 -4.55
C ASN A 143 5.71 5.68 -3.39
N ASP A 144 5.97 6.69 -2.56
CA ASP A 144 6.81 6.57 -1.36
C ASP A 144 6.12 5.74 -0.27
N TRP A 145 4.79 5.84 -0.14
CA TRP A 145 4.00 4.96 0.73
C TRP A 145 4.21 3.49 0.38
N PHE A 146 4.25 3.16 -0.91
CA PHE A 146 4.56 1.82 -1.42
C PHE A 146 6.04 1.67 -1.78
N ARG A 147 6.95 2.14 -0.94
CA ARG A 147 8.40 1.95 -1.12
C ARG A 147 8.86 0.62 -0.51
N MET A 148 9.66 -0.14 -1.26
CA MET A 148 10.39 -1.26 -0.68
C MET A 148 11.62 -0.73 0.06
N PRO A 149 11.92 -1.23 1.28
CA PRO A 149 13.14 -0.86 1.97
C PRO A 149 14.36 -1.27 1.16
N ALA A 150 15.41 -0.44 1.16
CA ALA A 150 16.65 -0.74 0.46
C ALA A 150 17.32 -1.97 1.10
N LEU A 151 17.44 -3.06 0.33
CA LEU A 151 18.19 -4.24 0.75
C LEU A 151 19.69 -3.92 0.65
N GLY A 152 20.36 -3.71 1.79
CA GLY A 152 21.81 -3.46 1.78
C GLY A 152 22.44 -3.09 3.11
N ASN A 153 21.67 -2.54 4.05
CA ASN A 153 22.20 -2.10 5.34
C ASN A 153 21.82 -3.10 6.43
N GLN A 154 22.77 -3.40 7.34
CA GLN A 154 22.53 -4.18 8.57
C GLN A 154 21.53 -3.52 9.53
N TRP A 155 21.03 -2.34 9.16
CA TRP A 155 20.11 -1.50 9.92
C TRP A 155 18.70 -1.64 9.34
N ILE A 156 17.71 -1.84 10.19
CA ILE A 156 16.30 -1.82 9.77
C ILE A 156 15.95 -0.38 9.45
N ASN A 157 15.83 0.02 8.18
CA ASN A 157 15.42 1.38 7.84
C ASN A 157 13.91 1.50 7.73
N CYS A 158 13.36 2.65 8.14
CA CYS A 158 11.97 2.99 7.86
C CYS A 158 11.76 3.11 6.34
N ALA A 159 10.85 2.33 5.77
CA ALA A 159 10.58 2.36 4.33
C ALA A 159 10.04 3.72 3.83
N PHE A 160 9.45 4.52 4.73
CA PHE A 160 8.87 5.83 4.39
C PHE A 160 9.91 6.97 4.42
N CYS A 161 10.71 7.08 5.49
CA CYS A 161 11.66 8.19 5.67
C CYS A 161 13.15 7.79 5.57
N ASP A 162 13.46 6.51 5.36
CA ASP A 162 14.82 5.94 5.26
C ASP A 162 15.70 6.09 6.51
N ASN A 163 15.14 6.57 7.62
CA ASN A 163 15.85 6.64 8.90
C ASN A 163 16.13 5.23 9.45
N SER A 164 17.32 5.03 10.02
CA SER A 164 17.68 3.78 10.70
C SER A 164 16.85 3.58 11.96
N CYS A 165 16.25 2.40 12.09
CA CYS A 165 15.61 1.88 13.28
C CYS A 165 16.59 0.91 13.97
N ASN A 166 17.04 1.32 15.15
CA ASN A 166 17.88 0.50 16.00
C ASN A 166 16.95 -0.23 16.97
N LEU A 167 16.74 -1.53 16.75
CA LEU A 167 16.02 -2.35 17.73
C LEU A 167 16.96 -2.57 18.91
N GLU A 168 16.63 -1.99 20.06
CA GLU A 168 17.36 -2.30 21.30
C GLU A 168 16.85 -3.64 21.84
N PRO A 169 17.73 -4.64 22.05
CA PRO A 169 17.35 -5.98 22.50
C PRO A 169 16.60 -5.99 23.85
N GLU A 170 16.83 -4.96 24.66
CA GLU A 170 16.28 -4.81 26.01
C GLU A 170 14.97 -4.01 26.03
N GLN A 171 14.62 -3.34 24.92
CA GLN A 171 13.36 -2.60 24.83
C GLN A 171 12.20 -3.56 24.66
N ARG A 172 11.06 -3.21 25.28
CA ARG A 172 9.83 -4.00 25.12
C ARG A 172 9.48 -4.04 23.65
N THR A 173 9.00 -5.19 23.16
CA THR A 173 8.52 -5.33 21.78
C THR A 173 7.50 -4.25 21.41
N TYR A 174 6.70 -3.79 22.38
CA TYR A 174 5.78 -2.67 22.23
C TYR A 174 6.45 -1.33 21.91
N ASP A 175 7.62 -1.06 22.48
CA ASP A 175 8.40 0.16 22.25
C ASP A 175 9.18 0.08 20.92
N ASN A 176 9.54 -1.15 20.50
CA ASN A 176 10.29 -1.46 19.28
C ASN A 176 9.44 -1.49 18.00
N TYR A 177 8.15 -1.83 18.10
CA TYR A 177 7.27 -1.99 16.93
C TYR A 177 6.08 -1.04 17.01
N PHE A 178 5.72 -0.45 15.87
CA PHE A 178 4.56 0.41 15.60
C PHE A 178 3.25 -0.08 16.28
N THR A 179 3.01 0.20 17.56
CA THR A 179 1.90 -0.48 18.27
C THR A 179 0.99 0.38 19.15
N ARG A 180 1.24 1.68 19.36
CA ARG A 180 0.17 2.55 19.89
C ARG A 180 0.32 4.03 19.62
N SER A 181 1.48 4.62 19.88
CA SER A 181 1.67 6.08 19.82
C SER A 181 1.35 6.61 18.43
N LEU A 182 1.85 5.95 17.38
CA LEU A 182 1.52 6.32 15.99
C LEU A 182 0.08 5.95 15.60
N SER A 183 -0.51 4.88 16.15
CA SER A 183 -1.93 4.56 15.88
C SER A 183 -2.89 5.58 16.49
N ILE A 184 -2.51 6.18 17.64
CA ILE A 184 -3.25 7.27 18.26
C ILE A 184 -3.19 8.48 17.33
N GLU A 185 -2.00 8.85 16.82
CA GLU A 185 -1.81 10.01 15.94
C GLU A 185 -2.37 9.82 14.51
N LEU A 186 -2.41 8.59 14.00
CA LEU A 186 -2.99 8.28 12.68
C LEU A 186 -4.52 8.16 12.71
N GLY A 187 -5.09 7.89 13.89
CA GLY A 187 -6.53 7.69 14.10
C GLY A 187 -7.22 8.80 14.91
N SER A 188 -6.51 9.84 15.36
CA SER A 188 -7.13 10.97 16.08
C SER A 188 -7.80 11.91 15.08
N GLY A 189 -9.08 11.63 14.82
CA GLY A 189 -10.01 12.65 14.37
C GLY A 189 -10.24 13.70 15.46
N PRO A 190 -10.91 14.83 15.15
CA PRO A 190 -10.98 16.02 16.01
C PRO A 190 -11.69 15.90 17.37
N ASP A 191 -11.91 14.70 17.91
CA ASP A 191 -12.58 14.46 19.19
C ASP A 191 -11.88 13.39 20.05
N VAL A 192 -10.56 13.20 19.90
CA VAL A 192 -9.69 12.51 20.88
C VAL A 192 -8.46 13.36 21.18
#